data_AF-A0A368G7E4-F1
#
_entry.id   AF-A0A368G7E4-F1
#
_cell.length_a   1.000
_cell.length_b   1.000
_cell.length_c   1.000
_cell.angle_alpha   90.00
_cell.angle_beta   90.00
_cell.angle_gamma   90.00
#
_symmetry.space_group_name_H-M   'P 1'
#
loop_
_entity.id
_entity.type
_entity.pdbx_description
1 polymer ?
#
loop_
_entity_poly.entity_id
_entity_poly.type
_entity_poly.pdbx_seq_one_letter_code
_entity_poly.pdbx_strand_id
1 'polypeptide(L)'
;MVSAFNDFDQCKDGWPIQPSCSRLIGFGIYTALAVLNLIVACMPRGISYQRVGNLPISFFTAVISKLLLIAVSISFIFYSFYVHQYSHTLMAFSSARVVFWIINLSSFIKWRDLPYLPASLAITYSLAVCFDLIPMFAWNEYFTSRTFKNGEFVFYSMDLILTLVVFVSTMCLSTLRSESNSTWSNFSRKISLILPYVWPKKSITLQLRVALCLFLLLFGRLINVALPLYSKWIVDGLAHPETFQYSLIYISTLLKFLQGNGAMGGFLNTLRSYLWIPIQQYTTRELEVELFAHLHSLSLRWHLSRKTGLVLRVMDRGTSSVNSILK
;
A
#
# COMPACT_ATOMS: atom_id res chain seq x y z
N MET A 1 -14.66 -60.91 3.57
CA MET A 1 -15.20 -60.51 2.25
C MET A 1 -16.55 -59.85 2.48
N VAL A 2 -16.86 -58.85 1.65
CA VAL A 2 -18.04 -57.96 1.67
C VAL A 2 -17.88 -56.68 2.51
N SER A 3 -17.28 -55.70 1.84
CA SER A 3 -17.73 -54.31 1.70
C SER A 3 -17.89 -53.44 2.95
N ALA A 4 -16.81 -52.74 3.32
CA ALA A 4 -16.85 -51.50 4.09
C ALA A 4 -17.22 -50.27 3.22
N PHE A 5 -17.93 -50.48 2.10
CA PHE A 5 -18.27 -49.46 1.10
C PHE A 5 -19.78 -49.18 1.02
N ASN A 6 -20.55 -49.52 2.06
CA ASN A 6 -22.00 -49.31 2.11
C ASN A 6 -22.46 -48.23 3.12
N ASP A 7 -21.54 -47.52 3.78
CA ASP A 7 -21.90 -46.52 4.82
C ASP A 7 -22.32 -45.14 4.26
N PHE A 8 -22.35 -44.95 2.94
CA PHE A 8 -22.83 -43.69 2.33
C PHE A 8 -24.37 -43.65 2.14
N ASP A 9 -25.10 -44.75 2.33
CA ASP A 9 -26.52 -44.88 1.93
C ASP A 9 -27.54 -45.01 3.09
N GLN A 10 -27.19 -44.69 4.33
CA GLN A 10 -28.18 -44.67 5.43
C GLN A 10 -28.47 -43.25 5.94
N CYS A 11 -29.17 -42.46 5.12
CA CYS A 11 -30.05 -41.41 5.63
C CYS A 11 -31.44 -42.02 5.85
N LYS A 12 -31.68 -42.63 7.02
CA LYS A 12 -33.00 -43.08 7.44
C LYS A 12 -33.34 -42.59 8.84
N ASP A 13 -34.58 -42.15 8.96
CA ASP A 13 -35.19 -41.34 10.02
C ASP A 13 -34.93 -41.82 11.45
N GLY A 14 -34.45 -40.90 12.30
CA GLY A 14 -34.27 -41.14 13.73
C GLY A 14 -33.55 -40.00 14.44
N TRP A 15 -34.32 -39.14 15.09
CA TRP A 15 -33.85 -38.07 15.98
C TRP A 15 -33.10 -38.64 17.21
N PRO A 16 -32.14 -37.93 17.86
CA PRO A 16 -31.45 -36.72 17.44
C PRO A 16 -29.92 -36.89 17.28
N ILE A 17 -29.43 -36.25 16.21
CA ILE A 17 -28.05 -35.84 15.87
C ILE A 17 -27.09 -36.91 15.32
N GLN A 18 -27.22 -37.16 14.01
CA GLN A 18 -26.10 -37.50 13.11
C GLN A 18 -25.94 -36.38 12.07
N PRO A 19 -24.72 -36.16 11.51
CA PRO A 19 -24.53 -35.14 10.47
C PRO A 19 -25.41 -35.47 9.27
N SER A 20 -26.40 -34.60 9.00
CA SER A 20 -27.28 -34.76 7.86
C SER A 20 -26.49 -34.70 6.55
N CYS A 21 -26.83 -35.52 5.55
CA CYS A 21 -26.23 -35.47 4.21
C CYS A 21 -26.20 -34.05 3.62
N SER A 22 -27.15 -33.18 4.01
CA SER A 22 -27.16 -31.76 3.65
C SER A 22 -25.94 -30.97 4.12
N ARG A 23 -25.39 -31.25 5.31
CA ARG A 23 -24.18 -30.60 5.84
C ARG A 23 -22.93 -31.10 5.14
N LEU A 24 -22.86 -32.39 4.79
CA LEU A 24 -21.76 -32.97 4.03
C LEU A 24 -21.68 -32.42 2.59
N ILE A 25 -22.83 -32.31 1.92
CA ILE A 25 -22.96 -31.72 0.59
C ILE A 25 -22.59 -30.23 0.61
N GLY A 26 -23.07 -29.48 1.60
CA GLY A 26 -22.72 -28.07 1.78
C GLY A 26 -21.23 -27.85 2.02
N PHE A 27 -20.60 -28.69 2.83
CA PHE A 27 -19.15 -28.66 3.07
C PHE A 27 -18.35 -29.03 1.81
N GLY A 28 -18.76 -30.04 1.05
CA GLY A 28 -18.14 -30.41 -0.22
C GLY A 28 -18.19 -29.28 -1.26
N ILE A 29 -19.32 -28.56 -1.35
CA ILE A 29 -19.45 -27.40 -2.23
C ILE A 29 -18.56 -26.24 -1.77
N TYR A 30 -18.51 -25.97 -0.46
CA TYR A 30 -17.70 -24.90 0.10
C TYR A 30 -16.20 -25.12 -0.12
N THR A 31 -15.73 -26.33 0.17
CA THR A 31 -14.33 -26.73 -0.04
C THR A 31 -13.95 -26.70 -1.52
N ALA A 32 -14.80 -27.18 -2.42
CA ALA A 32 -14.56 -27.10 -3.87
C ALA A 32 -14.43 -25.64 -4.37
N LEU A 33 -15.28 -24.73 -3.89
CA LEU A 33 -15.23 -23.31 -4.26
C LEU A 33 -14.00 -22.60 -3.69
N ALA A 34 -13.58 -22.93 -2.47
CA ALA A 34 -12.38 -22.38 -1.86
C ALA A 34 -11.10 -22.88 -2.56
N VAL A 35 -11.05 -24.16 -2.94
CA VAL A 35 -9.96 -24.72 -3.76
C VAL A 35 -9.91 -24.05 -5.14
N LEU A 36 -11.06 -23.83 -5.79
CA LEU A 36 -11.13 -23.10 -7.06
C LEU A 36 -10.57 -21.67 -6.92
N ASN A 37 -10.89 -20.97 -5.83
CA ASN A 37 -10.32 -19.64 -5.55
C ASN A 37 -8.81 -19.68 -5.33
N LEU A 38 -8.28 -20.70 -4.66
CA LEU A 38 -6.84 -20.90 -4.49
C LEU A 38 -6.15 -21.10 -5.84
N ILE A 39 -6.71 -21.96 -6.71
CA ILE A 39 -6.20 -22.20 -8.05
C ILE A 39 -6.18 -20.90 -8.87
N VAL A 40 -7.26 -20.11 -8.81
CA VAL A 40 -7.35 -18.83 -9.53
C VAL A 40 -6.39 -17.77 -8.97
N ALA A 41 -6.17 -17.75 -7.65
CA ALA A 41 -5.20 -16.85 -7.02
C ALA A 41 -3.74 -17.21 -7.40
N CYS A 42 -3.44 -18.51 -7.52
CA CYS A 42 -2.13 -19.01 -7.90
C CYS A 42 -1.88 -18.99 -9.42
N MET A 43 -2.90 -18.77 -10.26
CA MET A 43 -2.72 -18.74 -11.71
C MET A 43 -1.84 -17.55 -12.15
N PRO A 44 -0.74 -17.80 -12.89
CA PRO A 44 0.11 -16.72 -13.39
C PRO A 44 -0.67 -15.86 -14.39
N ARG A 45 -0.65 -14.54 -14.21
CA ARG A 45 -1.23 -13.54 -15.15
C ARG A 45 -0.70 -13.64 -16.60
N GLY A 46 0.33 -14.47 -16.85
CA GLY A 46 0.99 -14.62 -18.15
C GLY A 46 0.56 -15.83 -18.97
N ILE A 47 -0.25 -16.76 -18.45
CA ILE A 47 -0.71 -17.92 -19.23
C ILE A 47 -2.00 -17.53 -19.95
N SER A 48 -1.83 -17.20 -21.23
CA SER A 48 -2.87 -16.83 -22.18
C SER A 48 -3.87 -17.97 -22.38
N TYR A 49 -5.06 -17.86 -21.80
CA TYR A 49 -6.24 -18.60 -22.25
C TYR A 49 -7.42 -17.64 -22.38
N GLN A 50 -7.86 -17.49 -23.64
CA GLN A 50 -9.06 -16.81 -24.15
C GLN A 50 -9.52 -15.54 -23.38
N ARG A 51 -9.44 -14.39 -24.06
CA ARG A 51 -10.04 -13.12 -23.62
C ARG A 51 -11.49 -13.06 -24.10
N VAL A 52 -12.43 -12.81 -23.19
CA VAL A 52 -13.79 -12.38 -23.55
C VAL A 52 -13.82 -10.86 -23.40
N GLY A 53 -13.57 -10.14 -24.50
CA GLY A 53 -13.39 -8.67 -24.48
C GLY A 53 -12.06 -8.23 -23.85
N ASN A 54 -12.10 -7.19 -23.00
CA ASN A 54 -10.92 -6.61 -22.34
C ASN A 54 -10.47 -7.33 -21.05
N LEU A 55 -11.19 -8.36 -20.59
CA LEU A 55 -10.95 -9.04 -19.31
C LEU A 55 -10.64 -10.54 -19.51
N PRO A 56 -9.70 -11.12 -18.74
CA PRO A 56 -9.36 -12.55 -18.82
C PRO A 56 -10.44 -13.45 -18.21
N ILE A 57 -10.64 -14.68 -18.70
CA ILE A 57 -11.64 -15.64 -18.17
C ILE A 57 -11.41 -15.94 -16.68
N SER A 58 -10.16 -15.99 -16.23
CA SER A 58 -9.80 -16.18 -14.81
C SER A 58 -10.41 -15.13 -13.88
N PHE A 59 -10.73 -13.94 -14.39
CA PHE A 59 -11.45 -12.90 -13.63
C PHE A 59 -12.90 -13.29 -13.38
N PHE A 60 -13.61 -13.73 -14.42
CA PHE A 60 -15.01 -14.13 -14.30
C PHE A 60 -15.15 -15.35 -13.38
N THR A 61 -14.25 -16.33 -13.50
CA THR A 61 -14.25 -17.50 -12.61
C THR A 61 -13.98 -17.13 -11.15
N ALA A 62 -13.08 -16.17 -10.86
CA ALA A 62 -12.82 -15.69 -9.51
C ALA A 62 -14.04 -14.97 -8.90
N VAL A 63 -14.65 -14.07 -9.67
CA VAL A 63 -15.79 -13.28 -9.20
C VAL A 63 -17.00 -14.18 -8.95
N ILE A 64 -17.30 -15.09 -9.88
CA ILE A 64 -18.39 -16.06 -9.74
C ILE A 64 -18.15 -16.97 -8.53
N SER A 65 -16.93 -17.49 -8.35
CA SER A 65 -16.60 -18.32 -7.18
C SER A 65 -16.79 -17.59 -5.85
N LYS A 66 -16.36 -16.32 -5.76
CA LYS A 66 -16.54 -15.50 -4.55
C LYS A 66 -18.00 -15.15 -4.29
N LEU A 67 -18.79 -14.85 -5.33
CA LEU A 67 -20.23 -14.62 -5.20
C LEU A 67 -20.97 -15.88 -4.71
N LEU A 68 -20.59 -17.06 -5.22
CA LEU A 68 -21.14 -18.33 -4.76
C LEU A 68 -20.81 -18.61 -3.28
N LEU A 69 -19.60 -18.27 -2.81
CA LEU A 69 -19.24 -18.41 -1.39
C LEU A 69 -20.03 -17.48 -0.46
N ILE A 70 -20.30 -16.25 -0.91
CA ILE A 70 -21.20 -15.32 -0.20
C ILE A 70 -22.61 -15.91 -0.14
N ALA A 71 -23.13 -16.40 -1.28
CA ALA A 71 -24.46 -16.99 -1.35
C ALA A 71 -24.61 -18.21 -0.43
N VAL A 72 -23.65 -19.13 -0.43
CA VAL A 72 -23.63 -20.31 0.46
C VAL A 72 -23.61 -19.89 1.93
N SER A 73 -22.82 -18.87 2.29
CA SER A 73 -22.74 -18.36 3.66
C SER A 73 -24.07 -17.74 4.11
N ILE A 74 -24.76 -17.02 3.22
CA ILE A 74 -26.09 -16.43 3.49
C ILE A 74 -27.15 -17.54 3.62
N SER A 75 -27.13 -18.54 2.73
CA SER A 75 -28.05 -19.68 2.81
C SER A 75 -27.89 -20.47 4.11
N PHE A 76 -26.67 -20.58 4.64
CA PHE A 76 -26.41 -21.22 5.93
C PHE A 76 -27.02 -20.44 7.11
N ILE A 77 -27.01 -19.10 7.06
CA ILE A 77 -27.69 -18.25 8.06
C ILE A 77 -29.19 -18.56 8.05
N PHE A 78 -29.84 -18.51 6.90
CA PHE A 78 -31.27 -18.79 6.78
C PHE A 78 -31.65 -20.21 7.23
N TYR A 79 -30.81 -21.20 6.91
CA TYR A 79 -31.01 -22.59 7.37
C TYR A 79 -30.88 -22.71 8.90
N SER A 80 -29.88 -22.06 9.51
CA SER A 80 -29.70 -22.07 10.96
C SER A 80 -30.87 -21.44 11.71
N PHE A 81 -31.46 -20.37 11.16
CA PHE A 81 -32.65 -19.72 11.70
C PHE A 81 -33.90 -20.60 11.63
N TYR A 82 -34.00 -21.45 10.61
CA TYR A 82 -35.15 -22.32 10.41
C TYR A 82 -35.13 -23.57 11.32
N VAL A 83 -33.94 -24.08 11.66
CA VAL A 83 -33.76 -25.38 12.31
C VAL A 83 -33.41 -25.32 13.79
N HIS A 84 -32.82 -24.23 14.31
CA HIS A 84 -32.43 -24.11 15.72
C HIS A 84 -33.10 -22.92 16.41
N GLN A 85 -33.58 -23.11 17.64
CA GLN A 85 -33.91 -22.00 18.52
C GLN A 85 -32.65 -21.17 18.80
N TYR A 86 -32.79 -19.85 18.71
CA TYR A 86 -31.76 -18.81 18.71
C TYR A 86 -30.56 -19.09 19.63
N SER A 87 -29.36 -19.22 19.04
CA SER A 87 -28.08 -19.08 19.74
C SER A 87 -27.30 -17.89 19.18
N HIS A 88 -27.03 -16.89 20.02
CA HIS A 88 -26.38 -15.64 19.63
C HIS A 88 -24.96 -15.84 19.06
N THR A 89 -24.28 -16.89 19.49
CA THR A 89 -22.89 -17.21 19.12
C THR A 89 -22.75 -17.74 17.69
N LEU A 90 -23.71 -18.55 17.23
CA LEU A 90 -23.70 -19.13 15.88
C LEU A 90 -24.09 -18.09 14.82
N MET A 91 -24.94 -17.13 15.19
CA MET A 91 -25.28 -15.97 14.38
C MET A 91 -24.10 -14.98 14.26
N ALA A 92 -23.36 -14.76 15.35
CA ALA A 92 -22.16 -13.92 15.33
C ALA A 92 -21.06 -14.50 14.41
N PHE A 93 -20.84 -15.81 14.47
CA PHE A 93 -19.87 -16.50 13.62
C PHE A 93 -20.26 -16.45 12.13
N SER A 94 -21.52 -16.75 11.80
CA SER A 94 -22.00 -16.75 10.41
C SER A 94 -22.06 -15.35 9.78
N SER A 95 -22.41 -14.32 10.56
CA SER A 95 -22.38 -12.93 10.09
C SER A 95 -20.95 -12.43 9.83
N ALA A 96 -19.98 -12.80 10.68
CA ALA A 96 -18.56 -12.48 10.46
C ALA A 96 -18.03 -13.07 9.13
N ARG A 97 -18.45 -14.30 8.78
CA ARG A 97 -18.07 -14.95 7.52
C ARG A 97 -18.63 -14.24 6.28
N VAL A 98 -19.88 -13.79 6.33
CA VAL A 98 -20.48 -13.02 5.23
C VAL A 98 -19.75 -11.69 5.04
N VAL A 99 -19.46 -10.99 6.14
CA VAL A 99 -18.70 -9.73 6.12
C VAL A 99 -17.30 -9.94 5.50
N PHE A 100 -16.62 -11.03 5.87
CA PHE A 100 -15.31 -11.37 5.31
C PHE A 100 -15.34 -11.52 3.78
N TRP A 101 -16.22 -12.36 3.25
CA TRP A 101 -16.28 -12.61 1.80
C TRP A 101 -16.69 -11.37 0.99
N ILE A 102 -17.54 -10.50 1.56
CA ILE A 102 -17.92 -9.21 0.94
C ILE A 102 -16.71 -8.26 0.86
N ILE A 103 -15.94 -8.12 1.94
CA ILE A 103 -14.72 -7.29 1.96
C ILE A 103 -13.67 -7.83 0.98
N ASN A 104 -13.55 -9.16 0.89
CA ASN A 104 -12.65 -9.84 -0.01
C ASN A 104 -13.00 -9.57 -1.50
N LEU A 105 -14.28 -9.69 -1.85
CA LEU A 105 -14.78 -9.41 -3.20
C LEU A 105 -14.57 -7.94 -3.57
N SER A 106 -14.94 -7.03 -2.67
CA SER A 106 -14.79 -5.58 -2.86
C SER A 106 -13.33 -5.17 -3.10
N SER A 107 -12.42 -5.75 -2.32
CA SER A 107 -10.99 -5.49 -2.46
C SER A 107 -10.41 -6.10 -3.74
N PHE A 108 -10.85 -7.28 -4.15
CA PHE A 108 -10.44 -7.90 -5.41
C PHE A 108 -10.87 -7.06 -6.63
N ILE A 109 -12.09 -6.51 -6.62
CA ILE A 109 -12.59 -5.65 -7.70
C ILE A 109 -11.79 -4.35 -7.79
N LYS A 110 -11.52 -3.70 -6.65
CA LYS A 110 -10.87 -2.40 -6.58
C LYS A 110 -9.37 -2.43 -6.94
N TRP A 111 -8.66 -3.48 -6.53
CA TRP A 111 -7.19 -3.53 -6.63
C TRP A 111 -6.68 -4.41 -7.78
N ARG A 112 -7.59 -4.85 -8.68
CA ARG A 112 -7.30 -5.71 -9.84
C ARG A 112 -6.25 -5.15 -10.79
N ASP A 113 -6.31 -3.85 -11.07
CA ASP A 113 -5.53 -3.21 -12.14
C ASP A 113 -4.10 -2.83 -11.73
N LEU A 114 -3.74 -3.03 -10.46
CA LEU A 114 -2.42 -2.65 -9.98
C LEU A 114 -1.42 -3.81 -10.12
N PRO A 115 -0.18 -3.51 -10.53
CA PRO A 115 0.88 -4.52 -10.66
C PRO A 115 1.45 -4.96 -9.31
N TYR A 116 1.18 -4.22 -8.23
CA TYR A 116 1.57 -4.54 -6.85
C TYR A 116 0.35 -4.91 -6.00
N LEU A 117 0.49 -5.94 -5.15
CA LEU A 117 -0.53 -6.27 -4.17
C LEU A 117 -0.47 -5.23 -3.04
N PRO A 118 -1.52 -4.42 -2.81
CA PRO A 118 -1.46 -3.34 -1.84
C PRO A 118 -1.47 -3.92 -0.42
N ALA A 119 -0.72 -3.29 0.49
CA ALA A 119 -0.67 -3.66 1.92
C ALA A 119 -2.08 -3.71 2.56
N SER A 120 -3.03 -2.92 2.07
CA SER A 120 -4.44 -2.96 2.49
C SER A 120 -5.11 -4.32 2.27
N LEU A 121 -4.81 -5.01 1.16
CA LEU A 121 -5.34 -6.34 0.90
C LEU A 121 -4.80 -7.35 1.91
N ALA A 122 -3.49 -7.30 2.20
CA ALA A 122 -2.85 -8.14 3.20
C ALA A 122 -3.44 -7.94 4.61
N ILE A 123 -3.72 -6.69 4.99
CA ILE A 123 -4.37 -6.35 6.26
C ILE A 123 -5.79 -6.93 6.32
N THR A 124 -6.58 -6.85 5.24
CA THR A 124 -7.93 -7.43 5.21
C THR A 124 -7.93 -8.96 5.33
N TYR A 125 -6.97 -9.64 4.70
CA TYR A 125 -6.80 -11.09 4.83
C TYR A 125 -6.32 -11.48 6.23
N SER A 126 -5.48 -10.68 6.87
CA SER A 126 -4.98 -10.93 8.23
C SER A 126 -6.08 -10.78 9.28
N LEU A 127 -6.91 -9.73 9.16
CA LEU A 127 -8.05 -9.50 10.04
C LEU A 127 -9.08 -10.62 9.96
N ALA A 128 -9.29 -11.19 8.78
CA ALA A 128 -10.21 -12.30 8.58
C ALA A 128 -9.79 -13.58 9.29
N VAL A 129 -8.51 -13.94 9.21
CA VAL A 129 -7.95 -15.08 9.94
C VAL A 129 -8.12 -14.88 11.45
N CYS A 130 -7.93 -13.64 11.94
CA CYS A 130 -8.18 -13.33 13.35
C CYS A 130 -9.64 -13.55 13.76
N PHE A 131 -10.62 -13.22 12.91
CA PHE A 131 -12.04 -13.47 13.18
C PHE A 131 -12.38 -14.97 13.20
N ASP A 132 -11.81 -15.75 12.27
CA ASP A 132 -12.05 -17.21 12.21
C ASP A 132 -11.39 -17.98 13.38
N LEU A 133 -10.38 -17.38 14.04
CA LEU A 133 -9.72 -17.91 15.24
C LEU A 133 -10.46 -17.61 16.55
N ILE A 134 -11.47 -16.73 16.56
CA ILE A 134 -12.22 -16.35 17.77
C ILE A 134 -12.79 -17.58 18.52
N PRO A 135 -13.40 -18.58 17.86
CA PRO A 135 -13.90 -19.78 18.54
C PRO A 135 -12.83 -20.62 19.25
N MET A 136 -11.56 -20.51 18.86
CA MET A 136 -10.46 -21.19 19.55
C MET A 136 -10.10 -20.52 20.89
N PHE A 137 -10.30 -19.21 21.02
CA PHE A 137 -10.04 -18.49 22.28
C PHE A 137 -11.09 -18.77 23.36
N ALA A 138 -12.33 -19.08 22.97
CA ALA A 138 -13.44 -19.42 23.87
C ALA A 138 -13.85 -20.90 23.75
N TRP A 139 -12.86 -21.80 23.78
CA TRP A 139 -13.00 -23.23 23.50
C TRP A 139 -14.16 -23.92 24.26
N ASN A 140 -14.28 -23.64 25.56
CA ASN A 140 -15.25 -24.31 26.43
C ASN A 140 -16.71 -23.91 26.18
N GLU A 141 -16.95 -22.74 25.59
CA GLU A 141 -18.31 -22.26 25.28
C GLU A 141 -18.78 -22.76 23.91
N TYR A 142 -17.85 -22.94 22.98
CA TYR A 142 -18.15 -23.33 21.59
C TYR A 142 -18.08 -24.84 21.36
N PHE A 143 -17.15 -25.56 21.99
CA PHE A 143 -16.94 -27.00 21.78
C PHE A 143 -17.26 -27.79 23.06
N THR A 144 -18.54 -28.05 23.29
CA THR A 144 -18.95 -29.02 24.32
C THR A 144 -18.57 -30.45 23.91
N SER A 145 -18.43 -31.38 24.85
CA SER A 145 -18.04 -32.78 24.58
C SER A 145 -18.94 -33.53 23.58
N ARG A 146 -20.15 -33.01 23.31
CA ARG A 146 -21.11 -33.55 22.34
C ARG A 146 -20.75 -33.19 20.88
N THR A 147 -19.99 -32.12 20.65
CA THR A 147 -19.57 -31.64 19.32
C THR A 147 -18.59 -32.57 18.60
N PHE A 148 -17.74 -33.28 19.35
CA PHE A 148 -16.81 -34.28 18.82
C PHE A 148 -17.52 -35.51 18.26
N LYS A 149 -18.62 -35.95 18.90
CA LYS A 149 -19.43 -37.08 18.41
C LYS A 149 -20.21 -36.74 17.13
N ASN A 150 -20.54 -35.47 16.92
CA ASN A 150 -21.37 -35.01 15.81
C ASN A 150 -20.55 -34.56 14.59
N GLY A 151 -19.22 -34.62 14.66
CA GLY A 151 -18.31 -34.23 13.56
C GLY A 151 -18.16 -32.73 13.34
N GLU A 152 -18.82 -31.87 14.12
CA GLU A 152 -18.82 -30.42 13.95
C GLU A 152 -17.41 -29.81 14.14
N PHE A 153 -16.63 -30.38 15.05
CA PHE A 153 -15.23 -30.01 15.24
C PHE A 153 -14.36 -30.34 14.02
N VAL A 154 -14.57 -31.49 13.40
CA VAL A 154 -13.81 -31.93 12.21
C VAL A 154 -14.07 -30.96 11.05
N PHE A 155 -15.32 -30.57 10.82
CA PHE A 155 -15.66 -29.59 9.79
C PHE A 155 -15.06 -28.21 10.05
N TYR A 156 -15.10 -27.72 11.29
CA TYR A 156 -14.45 -26.45 11.66
C TYR A 156 -12.93 -26.50 11.42
N SER A 157 -12.28 -27.60 11.83
CA SER A 157 -10.83 -27.76 11.67
C SER A 157 -10.39 -27.76 10.20
N MET A 158 -11.16 -28.41 9.31
CA MET A 158 -10.85 -28.48 7.88
C MET A 158 -11.04 -27.12 7.18
N ASP A 159 -12.07 -26.36 7.58
CA ASP A 159 -12.35 -25.02 7.07
C ASP A 159 -11.25 -24.02 7.49
N LEU A 160 -10.84 -24.08 8.76
CA LEU A 160 -9.74 -23.25 9.28
C LEU A 160 -8.42 -23.53 8.54
N ILE A 161 -8.10 -24.80 8.31
CA ILE A 161 -6.90 -25.20 7.55
C ILE A 161 -6.95 -24.62 6.13
N LEU A 162 -8.09 -24.70 5.45
CA LEU A 162 -8.24 -24.18 4.09
C LEU A 162 -8.07 -22.65 4.02
N THR A 163 -8.67 -21.91 4.95
CA THR A 163 -8.51 -20.45 5.05
C THR A 163 -7.06 -20.05 5.35
N LEU A 164 -6.38 -20.77 6.23
CA LEU A 164 -4.95 -20.55 6.52
C LEU A 164 -4.07 -20.81 5.29
N VAL A 165 -4.33 -21.87 4.52
CA VAL A 165 -3.60 -22.18 3.29
C VAL A 165 -3.80 -21.07 2.23
N VAL A 166 -5.02 -20.57 2.06
CA VAL A 166 -5.31 -19.44 1.14
C VAL A 166 -4.62 -18.17 1.62
N PHE A 167 -4.62 -17.88 2.92
CA PHE A 167 -3.94 -16.74 3.51
C PHE A 167 -2.43 -16.79 3.24
N VAL A 168 -1.78 -17.90 3.60
CA VAL A 168 -0.33 -18.10 3.44
C VAL A 168 0.06 -18.05 1.98
N SER A 169 -0.70 -18.68 1.09
CA SER A 169 -0.43 -18.66 -0.35
C SER A 169 -0.55 -17.25 -0.93
N THR A 170 -1.56 -16.48 -0.51
CA THR A 170 -1.74 -15.09 -0.94
C THR A 170 -0.63 -14.18 -0.42
N MET A 171 -0.18 -14.37 0.83
CA MET A 171 0.93 -13.61 1.43
C MET A 171 2.30 -14.00 0.87
N CYS A 172 2.53 -15.27 0.58
CA CYS A 172 3.75 -15.74 -0.07
C CYS A 172 3.82 -15.24 -1.51
N LEU A 173 2.71 -15.30 -2.25
CA LEU A 173 2.66 -14.77 -3.61
C LEU A 173 2.83 -13.24 -3.63
N SER A 174 2.31 -12.52 -2.64
CA SER A 174 2.48 -11.06 -2.53
C SER A 174 3.94 -10.66 -2.28
N THR A 175 4.63 -11.40 -1.40
CA THR A 175 6.04 -11.19 -1.08
C THR A 175 6.94 -11.55 -2.26
N LEU A 176 6.67 -12.64 -2.96
CA LEU A 176 7.39 -13.05 -4.17
C LEU A 176 7.17 -12.11 -5.36
N ARG A 177 5.98 -11.49 -5.48
CA ARG A 177 5.64 -10.56 -6.58
C ARG A 177 6.16 -9.14 -6.35
N SER A 178 6.71 -8.84 -5.16
CA SER A 178 7.45 -7.62 -4.93
C SER A 178 8.79 -7.70 -5.66
N GLU A 179 8.77 -7.57 -6.99
CA GLU A 179 9.90 -6.99 -7.70
C GLU A 179 10.04 -5.56 -7.18
N SER A 180 10.73 -5.44 -6.06
CA SER A 180 11.40 -4.23 -5.63
C SER A 180 12.45 -3.93 -6.69
N ASN A 181 12.02 -3.41 -7.83
CA ASN A 181 12.84 -2.48 -8.58
C ASN A 181 13.05 -1.33 -7.62
N SER A 182 14.15 -1.42 -6.85
CA SER A 182 14.49 -0.50 -5.80
C SER A 182 14.28 0.91 -6.35
N THR A 183 13.34 1.63 -5.74
CA THR A 183 13.05 3.04 -6.04
C THR A 183 14.35 3.86 -6.06
N TRP A 184 15.36 3.40 -5.30
CA TRP A 184 16.70 3.94 -5.19
C TRP A 184 17.69 3.46 -6.26
N SER A 185 17.57 2.25 -6.82
CA SER A 185 18.50 1.75 -7.85
C SER A 185 18.51 2.60 -9.12
N ASN A 186 17.36 3.17 -9.46
CA ASN A 186 17.20 4.06 -10.62
C ASN A 186 17.38 5.55 -10.25
N PHE A 187 17.43 5.89 -8.96
CA PHE A 187 17.49 7.28 -8.48
C PHE A 187 18.81 7.94 -8.89
N SER A 188 19.94 7.25 -8.71
CA SER A 188 21.26 7.77 -9.09
C SER A 188 21.35 8.09 -10.58
N ARG A 189 20.78 7.24 -11.45
CA ARG A 189 20.76 7.48 -12.89
C ARG A 189 19.91 8.71 -13.24
N LYS A 190 18.75 8.85 -12.60
CA LYS A 190 17.86 10.01 -12.80
C LYS A 190 18.51 11.31 -12.35
N ILE A 191 19.18 11.32 -11.20
CA ILE A 191 19.95 12.48 -10.73
C ILE A 191 21.07 12.81 -11.70
N SER A 192 21.83 11.80 -12.15
CA SER A 192 22.93 12.00 -13.08
C SER A 192 22.49 12.64 -14.40
N LEU A 193 21.25 12.42 -14.83
CA LEU A 193 20.68 13.05 -16.03
C LEU A 193 20.29 14.51 -15.80
N ILE A 194 19.82 14.88 -14.59
CA ILE A 194 19.37 16.24 -14.27
C ILE A 194 20.55 17.13 -13.85
N LEU A 195 21.57 16.56 -13.19
CA LEU A 195 22.76 17.25 -12.71
C LEU A 195 23.44 18.18 -13.74
N PRO A 196 23.65 17.80 -15.02
CA PRO A 196 24.27 18.69 -16.00
C PRO A 196 23.43 19.92 -16.35
N TYR A 197 22.10 19.88 -16.15
CA TYR A 197 21.23 21.03 -16.40
C TYR A 197 21.23 22.01 -15.22
N VAL A 198 21.42 21.51 -13.99
CA VAL A 198 21.51 22.32 -12.77
C VAL A 198 22.87 23.00 -12.64
N TRP A 199 23.94 22.39 -13.15
CA TRP A 199 25.28 22.96 -13.14
C TRP A 199 25.58 23.63 -14.50
N PRO A 200 25.37 24.95 -14.64
CA PRO A 200 25.55 25.65 -15.90
C PRO A 200 27.04 25.68 -16.28
N LYS A 201 27.44 24.82 -17.23
CA LYS A 201 28.82 24.81 -17.76
C LYS A 201 29.14 26.02 -18.65
N LYS A 202 28.10 26.71 -19.15
CA LYS A 202 28.23 27.77 -20.17
C LYS A 202 28.62 29.15 -19.60
N SER A 203 28.40 29.44 -18.31
CA SER A 203 28.74 30.77 -17.75
C SER A 203 29.31 30.72 -16.33
N ILE A 204 30.43 31.42 -16.13
CA ILE A 204 31.16 31.53 -14.86
C ILE A 204 30.32 32.30 -13.82
N THR A 205 29.56 33.31 -14.24
CA THR A 205 28.70 34.10 -13.35
C THR A 205 27.59 33.25 -12.70
N LEU A 206 26.99 32.31 -13.44
CA LEU A 206 25.99 31.41 -12.87
C LEU A 206 26.64 30.37 -11.94
N GLN A 207 27.83 29.88 -12.28
CA GLN A 207 28.59 28.97 -11.40
C GLN A 207 28.92 29.61 -10.05
N LEU A 208 29.34 30.88 -10.05
CA LEU A 208 29.60 31.62 -8.82
C LEU A 208 28.32 31.78 -7.99
N ARG A 209 27.18 32.08 -8.61
CA ARG A 209 25.89 32.17 -7.89
C ARG A 209 25.48 30.83 -7.27
N VAL A 210 25.68 29.72 -7.98
CA VAL A 210 25.43 28.36 -7.44
C VAL A 210 26.36 28.07 -6.26
N ALA A 211 27.65 28.36 -6.38
CA ALA A 211 28.62 28.19 -5.29
C ALA A 211 28.27 29.04 -4.07
N LEU A 212 27.88 30.30 -4.27
CA LEU A 212 27.44 31.20 -3.21
C LEU A 212 26.15 30.69 -2.54
N CYS A 213 25.19 30.18 -3.31
CA CYS A 213 23.98 29.56 -2.77
C CYS A 213 24.29 28.33 -1.90
N LEU A 214 25.20 27.47 -2.36
CA LEU A 214 25.68 26.30 -1.58
C LEU A 214 26.41 26.73 -0.31
N PHE A 215 27.25 27.77 -0.38
CA PHE A 215 27.92 28.33 0.78
C PHE A 215 26.92 28.88 1.82
N LEU A 216 25.93 29.66 1.38
CA LEU A 216 24.84 30.16 2.24
C LEU A 216 24.03 29.03 2.87
N LEU A 217 23.80 27.93 2.14
CA LEU A 217 23.11 26.76 2.66
C LEU A 217 23.91 26.10 3.79
N LEU A 218 25.20 25.84 3.57
CA LEU A 218 26.08 25.28 4.60
C LEU A 218 26.15 26.21 5.82
N PHE A 219 26.35 27.51 5.58
CA PHE A 219 26.41 28.50 6.65
C PHE A 219 25.11 28.58 7.45
N GLY A 220 23.94 28.55 6.79
CA GLY A 220 22.64 28.51 7.46
C GLY A 220 22.46 27.25 8.32
N ARG A 221 22.97 26.10 7.88
CA ARG A 221 22.94 24.86 8.69
C ARG A 221 23.84 24.94 9.91
N LEU A 222 25.02 25.55 9.79
CA LEU A 222 25.90 25.79 10.94
C LEU A 222 25.23 26.71 11.96
N ILE A 223 24.56 27.77 11.51
CA ILE A 223 23.81 28.68 12.39
C ILE A 223 22.70 27.94 13.12
N ASN A 224 21.96 27.04 12.45
CA ASN A 224 20.91 26.24 13.10
C ASN A 224 21.43 25.38 14.25
N VAL A 225 22.66 24.88 14.15
CA VAL A 225 23.32 24.11 15.23
C VAL A 225 23.93 25.03 16.29
N ALA A 226 24.45 26.19 15.88
CA ALA A 226 25.06 27.16 16.80
C ALA A 226 24.02 27.80 17.75
N LEU A 227 22.81 28.12 17.27
CA LEU A 227 21.78 28.77 18.09
C LEU A 227 21.47 28.06 19.43
N PRO A 228 21.14 26.75 19.46
CA PRO A 228 20.86 26.07 20.72
C PRO A 228 22.09 25.99 21.63
N LEU A 229 23.31 25.93 21.08
CA LEU A 229 24.55 25.97 21.86
C LEU A 229 24.74 27.33 22.55
N TYR A 230 24.57 28.43 21.81
CA TYR A 230 24.61 29.77 22.40
C TYR A 230 23.49 29.98 23.43
N SER A 231 22.29 29.44 23.19
CA SER A 231 21.20 29.49 24.16
C SER A 231 21.55 28.76 25.46
N LYS A 232 22.23 27.61 25.38
CA LYS A 232 22.73 26.88 26.55
C LYS A 232 23.74 27.72 27.32
N TRP A 233 24.76 28.26 26.66
CA TRP A 233 25.80 29.06 27.33
C TRP A 233 25.25 30.30 28.02
N ILE A 234 24.22 30.93 27.45
CA ILE A 234 23.53 32.06 28.10
C ILE A 234 22.87 31.60 29.40
N VAL A 235 22.14 30.48 29.39
CA VAL A 235 21.47 29.93 30.59
C VAL A 235 22.49 29.50 31.65
N ASP A 236 23.58 28.84 31.24
CA ASP A 236 24.65 28.40 32.15
C ASP A 236 25.37 29.61 32.79
N GLY A 237 25.54 30.71 32.03
CA GLY A 237 26.10 31.97 32.52
C GLY A 237 25.17 32.73 33.47
N LEU A 238 23.85 32.52 33.39
CA LEU A 238 22.89 33.03 34.38
C LEU A 238 22.95 32.27 35.71
N ALA A 239 23.42 31.01 35.71
CA ALA A 239 23.53 30.20 36.92
C ALA A 239 24.75 30.55 37.80
N HIS A 240 25.78 31.20 37.25
CA HIS A 240 27.01 31.59 37.95
C HIS A 240 27.23 33.12 37.85
N PRO A 241 26.75 33.93 38.81
CA PRO A 241 26.55 35.37 38.63
C PRO A 241 27.82 36.26 38.74
N GLU A 242 29.02 35.73 38.55
CA GLU A 242 30.25 36.50 38.85
C GLU A 242 30.62 37.54 37.78
N THR A 243 30.25 37.35 36.50
CA THR A 243 30.31 38.40 35.45
C THR A 243 29.31 38.12 34.33
N PHE A 244 28.39 39.05 34.05
CA PHE A 244 27.42 38.91 32.95
C PHE A 244 28.10 39.12 31.58
N GLN A 245 28.15 38.09 30.74
CA GLN A 245 28.83 38.13 29.45
C GLN A 245 27.91 38.70 28.36
N TYR A 246 27.83 40.03 28.27
CA TYR A 246 27.04 40.73 27.24
C TYR A 246 27.39 40.31 25.80
N SER A 247 28.65 39.91 25.55
CA SER A 247 29.13 39.42 24.25
C SER A 247 28.32 38.23 23.71
N LEU A 248 27.96 37.27 24.56
CA LEU A 248 27.18 36.08 24.17
C LEU A 248 25.77 36.46 23.71
N ILE A 249 25.16 37.47 24.35
CA ILE A 249 23.82 37.94 24.02
C ILE A 249 23.81 38.66 22.69
N TYR A 250 24.79 39.54 22.42
CA TYR A 250 24.94 40.21 21.14
C TYR A 250 25.13 39.21 19.99
N ILE A 251 26.00 38.22 20.18
CA ILE A 251 26.24 37.18 19.16
C ILE A 251 24.98 36.34 18.94
N SER A 252 24.29 35.92 20.00
CA SER A 252 23.07 35.11 19.83
C SER A 252 21.94 35.88 19.15
N THR A 253 21.81 37.19 19.43
CA THR A 253 20.81 38.06 18.82
C THR A 253 21.10 38.25 17.33
N LEU A 254 22.37 38.45 16.96
CA LEU A 254 22.81 38.54 15.56
C LEU A 254 22.56 37.22 14.81
N LEU A 255 22.91 36.08 15.42
CA LEU A 255 22.68 34.76 14.82
C LEU A 255 21.18 34.47 14.64
N LYS A 256 20.34 34.87 15.61
CA LYS A 256 18.87 34.77 15.51
C LYS A 256 18.31 35.65 14.39
N PHE A 257 18.86 36.85 14.21
CA PHE A 257 18.51 37.74 13.09
C PHE A 257 18.88 37.11 11.73
N LEU A 258 20.09 36.55 11.61
CA LEU A 258 20.56 35.90 10.39
C LEU A 258 19.75 34.64 10.03
N GLN A 259 19.41 33.82 11.03
CA GLN A 259 18.57 32.63 10.86
C GLN A 259 17.12 33.01 10.53
N GLY A 260 16.59 34.05 11.18
CA GLY A 260 15.20 34.51 11.18
C GLY A 260 14.20 33.38 11.38
N ASN A 261 13.92 33.09 12.65
CA ASN A 261 12.88 32.16 13.09
C ASN A 261 11.52 32.86 13.36
N GLY A 262 11.36 34.13 12.92
CA GLY A 262 10.11 34.87 13.02
C GLY A 262 9.34 34.88 11.69
N ALA A 263 8.07 35.32 11.72
CA ALA A 263 7.11 35.36 10.61
C ALA A 263 7.59 36.06 9.31
N MET A 264 8.77 36.70 9.33
CA MET A 264 9.40 37.39 8.20
C MET A 264 10.54 36.61 7.52
N GLY A 265 10.82 35.36 7.93
CA GLY A 265 11.84 34.51 7.30
C GLY A 265 13.28 35.00 7.50
N GLY A 266 14.24 34.05 7.62
CA GLY A 266 15.67 34.35 7.73
C GLY A 266 16.24 35.23 6.65
N PHE A 267 17.01 36.26 7.02
CA PHE A 267 17.78 37.08 6.08
C PHE A 267 18.61 36.20 5.13
N LEU A 268 19.31 35.20 5.68
CA LEU A 268 20.10 34.26 4.89
C LEU A 268 19.25 33.41 3.94
N ASN A 269 18.06 32.99 4.38
CA ASN A 269 17.17 32.20 3.54
C ASN A 269 16.52 33.03 2.43
N THR A 270 16.18 34.29 2.71
CA THR A 270 15.68 35.26 1.72
C THR A 270 16.76 35.59 0.70
N LEU A 271 17.99 35.86 1.14
CA LEU A 271 19.14 36.10 0.26
C LEU A 271 19.43 34.88 -0.63
N ARG A 272 19.44 33.68 -0.05
CA ARG A 272 19.59 32.42 -0.80
C ARG A 272 18.49 32.27 -1.85
N SER A 273 17.24 32.50 -1.48
CA SER A 273 16.10 32.40 -2.38
C SER A 273 16.20 33.41 -3.53
N TYR A 274 16.64 34.64 -3.23
CA TYR A 274 16.89 35.68 -4.24
C TYR A 274 17.99 35.27 -5.24
N LEU A 275 19.10 34.72 -4.74
CA LEU A 275 20.19 34.21 -5.57
C LEU A 275 19.78 32.99 -6.40
N TRP A 276 18.80 32.22 -5.94
CA TRP A 276 18.29 31.04 -6.63
C TRP A 276 17.40 31.36 -7.84
N ILE A 277 16.62 32.46 -7.78
CA ILE A 277 15.71 32.87 -8.87
C ILE A 277 16.37 32.84 -10.26
N PRO A 278 17.51 33.52 -10.52
CA PRO A 278 18.13 33.51 -11.83
C PRO A 278 18.65 32.13 -12.27
N ILE A 279 19.09 31.29 -11.32
CA ILE A 279 19.54 29.92 -11.59
C ILE A 279 18.36 29.07 -12.05
N GLN A 280 17.22 29.19 -11.36
CA GLN A 280 16.00 28.49 -11.71
C GLN A 280 15.49 28.91 -13.09
N GLN A 281 15.46 30.21 -13.40
CA GLN A 281 15.02 30.71 -14.70
C GLN A 281 15.92 30.21 -15.85
N TYR A 282 17.24 30.23 -15.65
CA TYR A 282 18.18 29.69 -16.63
C TYR A 282 17.95 28.19 -16.87
N THR A 283 17.85 27.41 -15.80
CA THR A 283 17.68 25.94 -15.87
C THR A 283 16.37 25.58 -16.57
N THR A 284 15.29 26.30 -16.24
CA THR A 284 13.96 26.13 -16.86
C THR A 284 14.02 26.38 -18.35
N ARG A 285 14.61 27.52 -18.76
CA ARG A 285 14.74 27.89 -20.16
C ARG A 285 15.54 26.86 -20.95
N GLU A 286 16.69 26.43 -20.44
CA GLU A 286 17.55 25.46 -21.14
C GLU A 286 16.84 24.11 -21.31
N LEU A 287 16.17 23.63 -20.25
CA LEU A 287 15.38 22.39 -20.30
C LEU A 287 14.24 22.48 -21.32
N GLU A 288 13.49 23.59 -21.32
CA GLU A 288 12.39 23.79 -22.27
C GLU A 288 12.88 23.87 -23.72
N VAL A 289 13.99 24.56 -23.99
CA VAL A 289 14.58 24.65 -25.33
C VAL A 289 15.02 23.28 -25.83
N GLU A 290 15.71 22.49 -25.01
CA GLU A 290 16.14 21.13 -25.36
C GLU A 290 14.94 20.19 -25.60
N LEU A 291 13.92 20.24 -24.72
CA LEU A 291 12.71 19.46 -24.90
C LEU A 291 11.94 19.84 -26.16
N PHE A 292 11.87 21.14 -26.47
CA PHE A 292 11.22 21.65 -27.67
C PHE A 292 11.98 21.30 -28.94
N ALA A 293 13.32 21.38 -28.92
CA ALA A 293 14.18 20.94 -30.01
C ALA A 293 14.03 19.43 -30.26
N HIS A 294 14.00 18.64 -29.18
CA HIS A 294 13.70 17.21 -29.29
C HIS A 294 12.32 17.00 -29.91
N LEU A 295 11.29 17.70 -29.43
CA LEU A 295 9.93 17.60 -29.98
C LEU A 295 9.90 17.83 -31.49
N HIS A 296 10.61 18.84 -31.99
CA HIS A 296 10.69 19.17 -33.42
C HIS A 296 11.45 18.14 -34.24
N SER A 297 12.35 17.38 -33.62
CA SER A 297 13.11 16.31 -34.29
C SER A 297 12.30 15.03 -34.52
N LEU A 298 11.10 14.91 -33.93
CA LEU A 298 10.26 13.72 -34.07
C LEU A 298 9.60 13.64 -35.46
N SER A 299 9.28 12.42 -35.87
CA SER A 299 8.65 12.16 -37.17
C SER A 299 7.24 12.77 -37.28
N LEU A 300 6.85 13.16 -38.50
CA LEU A 300 5.50 13.67 -38.79
C LEU A 300 4.38 12.73 -38.31
N ARG A 301 4.58 11.40 -38.40
CA ARG A 301 3.63 10.40 -37.89
C ARG A 301 3.41 10.54 -36.39
N TRP A 302 4.44 10.91 -35.62
CA TRP A 302 4.31 11.15 -34.19
C TRP A 302 3.45 12.39 -33.91
N HIS A 303 3.66 13.47 -34.66
CA HIS A 303 2.87 14.70 -34.53
C HIS A 303 1.41 14.50 -34.91
N LEU A 304 1.10 13.76 -35.97
CA LEU A 304 -0.27 13.52 -36.42
C LEU A 304 -1.13 12.69 -35.46
N SER A 305 -0.50 11.88 -34.60
CA SER A 305 -1.19 10.95 -33.70
C SER A 305 -1.48 11.54 -32.31
N ARG A 306 -1.01 12.77 -32.01
CA ARG A 306 -1.17 13.39 -30.69
C ARG A 306 -1.64 14.84 -30.82
N LYS A 307 -2.48 15.27 -29.87
CA LYS A 307 -2.93 16.67 -29.79
C LYS A 307 -1.80 17.54 -29.25
N THR A 308 -1.40 18.58 -29.99
CA THR A 308 -0.31 19.51 -29.62
C THR A 308 -0.50 20.10 -28.21
N GLY A 309 -1.72 20.50 -27.86
CA GLY A 309 -2.01 21.07 -26.53
C GLY A 309 -1.85 20.07 -25.38
N LEU A 310 -2.03 18.76 -25.60
CA LEU A 310 -1.76 17.74 -24.58
C LEU A 310 -0.25 17.54 -24.40
N VAL A 311 0.49 17.53 -25.51
CA VAL A 311 1.94 17.35 -25.51
C VAL A 311 2.63 18.52 -24.81
N LEU A 312 2.30 19.75 -25.16
CA LEU A 312 2.87 20.95 -24.51
C LEU A 312 2.54 20.99 -23.01
N ARG A 313 1.29 20.65 -22.63
CA ARG A 313 0.92 20.57 -21.21
C ARG A 313 1.71 19.51 -20.43
N VAL A 314 2.02 18.37 -21.06
CA VAL A 314 2.86 17.33 -20.44
C VAL A 314 4.29 17.84 -20.28
N MET A 315 4.82 18.56 -21.27
CA MET A 315 6.13 19.21 -21.20
C MET A 315 6.18 20.24 -20.06
N ASP A 316 5.23 21.18 -20.01
CA ASP A 316 5.16 22.23 -18.98
C ASP A 316 5.07 21.65 -17.55
N ARG A 317 4.25 20.60 -17.38
CA ARG A 317 4.15 19.87 -16.11
C ARG A 317 5.44 19.12 -15.78
N GLY A 318 6.11 18.55 -16.78
CA GLY A 318 7.40 17.89 -16.64
C GLY A 318 8.48 18.86 -16.13
N THR A 319 8.64 20.01 -16.79
CA THR A 319 9.58 21.05 -16.40
C THR A 319 9.25 21.63 -15.03
N SER A 320 7.97 21.90 -14.75
CA SER A 320 7.52 22.37 -13.44
C SER A 320 7.84 21.38 -12.33
N SER A 321 7.67 20.07 -12.59
CA SER A 321 8.00 19.00 -11.63
C SER A 321 9.50 18.95 -11.33
N VAL A 322 10.34 19.10 -12.36
CA VAL A 322 11.80 19.18 -12.18
C VAL A 322 12.16 20.41 -11.34
N ASN A 323 11.59 21.57 -11.64
CA ASN A 323 11.79 22.79 -10.85
C ASN A 323 11.33 22.66 -9.40
N SER A 324 10.24 21.95 -9.13
CA SER A 324 9.78 21.68 -7.76
C SER A 324 10.76 20.81 -6.98
N ILE A 325 11.44 19.85 -7.62
CA ILE A 325 12.45 18.99 -6.98
C ILE A 325 13.72 19.79 -6.64
N LEU A 326 14.02 20.83 -7.41
CA LEU A 326 15.21 21.66 -7.24
C LEU A 326 15.08 22.75 -6.16
N LYS A 327 13.87 23.03 -5.67
CA LYS A 327 13.58 24.14 -4.73
C LYS A 327 13.84 23.76 -3.27
#